data_AF-A0AB34PYN5-F1
#
_entry.id   AF-A0AB34PYN5-F1
#
_cell.length_a   1.000
_cell.length_b   1.000
_cell.length_c   1.000
_cell.angle_alpha   90.00
_cell.angle_beta   90.00
_cell.angle_gamma   90.00
#
_symmetry.space_group_name_H-M   'P 1'
#
loop_
_entity.id
_entity.type
_entity.pdbx_description
1 polymer ?
#
loop_
_entity_poly.entity_id
_entity_poly.type
_entity_poly.pdbx_seq_one_letter_code
_entity_poly.pdbx_strand_id
1 'polypeptide(L)'
;MFRTLLSSTVRSIQLKPVTSTFSTTIPSITSIPTVSYFSTSPINYKTNTSTRTKENVHDLTTFLTLIGRNSIEYKDLFEDDLNKFLSTTSAQMKNMGIDTRARRYLLRWRHKFLNDLEPLREHKLGKKRNGGERKAKTVIAKRQALERLEEKEKWAQEELEAEKRGERLF
;
A
#
# COMPACT_ATOMS: atom_id res chain seq x y z
N MET A 1 -34.56 29.75 -64.18
CA MET A 1 -34.31 28.39 -64.71
C MET A 1 -33.28 27.69 -63.82
N PHE A 2 -33.32 26.37 -63.80
CA PHE A 2 -33.13 25.47 -62.65
C PHE A 2 -31.71 25.41 -62.03
N ARG A 3 -31.67 25.33 -60.69
CA ARG A 3 -30.51 24.92 -59.87
C ARG A 3 -30.38 23.40 -59.93
N THR A 4 -29.22 22.87 -60.29
CA THR A 4 -28.92 21.45 -60.23
C THR A 4 -28.45 21.07 -58.81
N LEU A 5 -29.17 20.12 -58.21
CA LEU A 5 -28.86 19.53 -56.91
C LEU A 5 -27.83 18.40 -57.11
N LEU A 6 -26.67 18.51 -56.45
CA LEU A 6 -25.76 17.38 -56.27
C LEU A 6 -26.34 16.46 -55.18
N SER A 7 -26.73 15.25 -55.56
CA SER A 7 -27.26 14.25 -54.64
C SER A 7 -26.14 13.60 -53.83
N SER A 8 -26.30 13.56 -52.51
CA SER A 8 -25.42 12.83 -51.60
C SER A 8 -25.62 11.32 -51.77
N THR A 9 -24.59 10.61 -52.21
CA THR A 9 -24.60 9.15 -52.29
C THR A 9 -24.52 8.56 -50.89
N VAL A 10 -25.65 8.08 -50.35
CA VAL A 10 -25.69 7.35 -49.09
C VAL A 10 -25.18 5.93 -49.35
N ARG A 11 -23.97 5.61 -48.91
CA ARG A 11 -23.48 4.21 -48.88
C ARG A 11 -24.29 3.46 -47.82
N SER A 12 -25.18 2.57 -48.27
CA SER A 12 -25.87 1.64 -47.39
C SER A 12 -24.87 0.58 -46.91
N ILE A 13 -24.64 0.56 -45.59
CA ILE A 13 -23.84 -0.47 -44.95
C ILE A 13 -24.75 -1.69 -44.77
N GLN A 14 -24.56 -2.70 -45.60
CA GLN A 14 -25.22 -4.00 -45.46
C GLN A 14 -24.60 -4.75 -44.27
N LEU A 15 -25.32 -4.85 -43.16
CA LEU A 15 -24.94 -5.72 -42.05
C LEU A 15 -25.26 -7.17 -42.44
N LYS A 16 -24.23 -8.01 -42.53
CA LYS A 16 -24.39 -9.45 -42.76
C LYS A 16 -24.83 -10.11 -41.44
N PRO A 17 -25.90 -10.93 -41.43
CA PRO A 17 -26.25 -11.69 -40.24
C PRO A 17 -25.23 -12.82 -40.04
N VAL A 18 -24.52 -12.79 -38.92
CA VAL A 18 -23.69 -13.90 -38.43
C VAL A 18 -24.61 -14.87 -37.70
N THR A 19 -25.09 -15.90 -38.40
CA THR A 19 -25.80 -17.01 -37.74
C THR A 19 -24.77 -17.92 -37.09
N SER A 20 -24.47 -17.66 -35.82
CA SER A 20 -23.70 -18.59 -34.99
C SER A 20 -24.62 -19.71 -34.49
N THR A 21 -24.51 -20.89 -35.08
CA THR A 21 -25.13 -22.11 -34.54
C THR A 21 -24.27 -22.64 -33.40
N PHE A 22 -24.47 -22.12 -32.19
CA PHE A 22 -23.91 -22.74 -30.99
C PHE A 22 -24.72 -24.00 -30.66
N SER A 23 -24.14 -25.19 -30.84
CA SER A 23 -24.73 -26.43 -30.34
C SER A 23 -24.51 -26.50 -28.82
N THR A 24 -25.57 -26.31 -28.05
CA THR A 24 -25.55 -26.53 -26.60
C THR A 24 -25.60 -28.03 -26.32
N THR A 25 -24.44 -28.69 -26.24
CA THR A 25 -24.34 -29.98 -25.56
C THR A 25 -24.05 -29.68 -24.08
N ILE A 26 -25.03 -29.98 -23.23
CA ILE A 26 -24.90 -29.82 -21.78
C ILE A 26 -24.09 -31.03 -21.27
N PRO A 27 -22.87 -30.87 -20.74
CA PRO A 27 -22.17 -31.99 -20.13
C PRO A 27 -22.89 -32.39 -18.84
N SER A 28 -23.16 -33.68 -18.68
CA SER A 28 -23.69 -34.23 -17.42
C SER A 28 -22.64 -34.02 -16.32
N ILE A 29 -22.98 -33.16 -15.37
CA ILE A 29 -22.13 -32.85 -14.21
C ILE A 29 -22.20 -34.05 -13.27
N THR A 30 -21.21 -34.93 -13.32
CA THR A 30 -21.00 -35.92 -12.27
C THR A 30 -20.41 -35.19 -11.07
N SER A 31 -21.14 -35.14 -9.95
CA SER A 31 -20.67 -34.51 -8.73
C SER A 31 -19.60 -35.38 -8.09
N ILE A 32 -18.32 -35.03 -8.28
CA ILE A 32 -17.22 -35.64 -7.55
C ILE A 32 -17.31 -35.13 -6.11
N PRO A 33 -17.53 -35.98 -5.08
CA PRO A 33 -17.50 -35.52 -3.70
C PRO A 33 -16.06 -35.19 -3.33
N THR A 34 -15.70 -33.90 -3.36
CA THR A 34 -14.41 -33.43 -2.83
C THR A 34 -14.49 -33.43 -1.31
N VAL A 35 -14.25 -34.59 -0.70
CA VAL A 35 -14.07 -34.66 0.76
C VAL A 35 -12.69 -34.06 1.05
N SER A 36 -12.67 -32.83 1.55
CA SER A 36 -11.43 -32.21 2.01
C SER A 36 -11.07 -32.78 3.38
N TYR A 37 -10.13 -33.72 3.41
CA TYR A 37 -9.55 -34.17 4.67
C TYR A 37 -8.74 -33.00 5.28
N PHE A 38 -9.16 -32.54 6.46
CA PHE A 38 -8.47 -31.48 7.18
C PHE A 38 -7.07 -31.96 7.55
N SER A 39 -6.03 -31.26 7.09
CA SER A 39 -4.64 -31.61 7.40
C SER A 39 -4.35 -31.37 8.88
N THR A 40 -4.00 -32.42 9.62
CA THR A 40 -3.63 -32.37 11.04
C THR A 40 -2.11 -32.30 11.25
N SER A 41 -1.39 -31.60 10.37
CA SER A 41 0.05 -31.42 10.57
C SER A 41 0.32 -30.79 11.94
N PRO A 42 1.26 -31.33 12.74
CA PRO A 42 1.59 -30.76 14.04
C PRO A 42 2.03 -29.30 13.86
N ILE A 43 1.54 -28.43 14.73
CA ILE A 43 1.88 -27.01 14.70
C ILE A 43 3.38 -26.87 14.99
N ASN A 44 4.15 -26.42 14.00
CA ASN A 44 5.57 -26.15 14.18
C ASN A 44 5.73 -24.83 14.94
N TYR A 45 6.01 -24.92 16.25
CA TYR A 45 6.38 -23.77 17.05
C TYR A 45 7.81 -23.36 16.68
N LYS A 46 7.93 -22.34 15.82
CA LYS A 46 9.24 -21.85 15.40
C LYS A 46 9.95 -21.23 16.62
N THR A 47 11.10 -21.78 17.00
CA THR A 47 11.96 -21.17 18.04
C THR A 47 12.51 -19.84 17.53
N ASN A 48 12.48 -18.83 18.38
CA ASN A 48 12.86 -17.48 18.01
C ASN A 48 14.37 -17.29 18.18
N THR A 49 15.15 -17.48 17.11
CA THR A 49 16.61 -17.26 17.09
C THR A 49 16.99 -15.79 16.82
N SER A 50 16.10 -14.84 17.08
CA SER A 50 16.38 -13.43 16.83
C SER A 50 17.29 -12.86 17.92
N THR A 51 18.28 -12.04 17.56
CA THR A 51 19.17 -11.32 18.49
C THR A 51 18.49 -10.19 19.26
N ARG A 52 17.17 -10.11 19.14
CA ARG A 52 16.34 -8.96 19.48
C ARG A 52 15.27 -9.35 20.49
N THR A 53 15.75 -10.05 21.51
CA THR A 53 15.00 -10.59 22.63
C THR A 53 15.40 -9.85 23.92
N LYS A 54 14.74 -10.20 25.03
CA LYS A 54 14.92 -9.54 26.32
C LYS A 54 16.33 -9.70 26.88
N GLU A 55 16.94 -10.86 26.66
CA GLU A 55 18.32 -11.16 27.04
C GLU A 55 19.35 -10.26 26.35
N ASN A 56 19.05 -9.70 25.18
CA ASN A 56 20.01 -8.89 24.41
C ASN A 56 19.75 -7.38 24.49
N VAL A 57 18.56 -6.96 24.90
CA VAL A 57 18.16 -5.53 24.87
C VAL A 57 18.02 -5.01 26.29
N HIS A 58 19.00 -4.18 26.69
CA HIS A 58 19.05 -3.60 28.04
C HIS A 58 18.79 -2.09 28.06
N ASP A 59 19.00 -1.38 26.94
CA ASP A 59 18.79 0.07 26.89
C ASP A 59 17.42 0.43 26.31
N LEU A 60 16.81 1.49 26.88
CA LEU A 60 15.53 2.01 26.39
C LEU A 60 15.64 2.51 24.95
N THR A 61 16.76 3.15 24.62
CA THR A 61 17.01 3.73 23.31
C THR A 61 17.01 2.65 22.23
N THR A 62 17.71 1.53 22.49
CA THR A 62 17.66 0.37 21.61
C THR A 62 16.25 -0.18 21.51
N PHE A 63 15.56 -0.41 22.63
CA PHE A 63 14.21 -0.95 22.64
C PHE A 63 13.23 -0.12 21.79
N LEU A 64 13.19 1.21 21.97
CA LEU A 64 12.27 2.11 21.28
C LEU A 64 12.60 2.23 19.78
N THR A 65 13.88 2.30 19.42
CA THR A 65 14.34 2.33 18.02
C THR A 65 13.89 1.08 17.30
N LEU A 66 14.13 -0.05 17.95
CA LEU A 66 13.78 -1.35 17.47
C LEU A 66 12.27 -1.42 17.16
N ILE A 67 11.39 -1.16 18.14
CA ILE A 67 9.93 -1.31 17.92
C ILE A 67 9.36 -0.32 16.90
N GLY A 68 10.09 0.74 16.54
CA GLY A 68 9.75 1.67 15.46
C GLY A 68 8.54 2.57 15.77
N ARG A 69 7.78 2.94 14.73
CA ARG A 69 6.64 3.90 14.81
C ARG A 69 6.98 5.23 15.49
N ASN A 70 8.19 5.74 15.26
CA ASN A 70 8.72 6.95 15.91
C ASN A 70 8.65 6.92 17.45
N SER A 71 8.68 5.74 18.06
CA SER A 71 8.57 5.62 19.53
C SER A 71 9.78 6.22 20.27
N ILE A 72 10.87 6.49 19.55
CA ILE A 72 12.10 7.10 20.06
C ILE A 72 11.88 8.52 20.62
N GLU A 73 10.84 9.21 20.17
CA GLU A 73 10.49 10.57 20.63
C GLU A 73 10.14 10.62 22.13
N TYR A 74 9.70 9.49 22.71
CA TYR A 74 9.29 9.42 24.12
C TYR A 74 10.43 9.03 25.07
N LYS A 75 11.66 8.91 24.58
CA LYS A 75 12.83 8.44 25.33
C LYS A 75 13.12 9.35 26.54
N ASP A 76 13.10 10.66 26.32
CA ASP A 76 13.38 11.68 27.34
C ASP A 76 12.34 11.69 28.48
N LEU A 77 11.09 11.31 28.22
CA LEU A 77 10.02 11.24 29.23
C LEU A 77 10.27 10.13 30.28
N PHE A 78 11.10 9.15 29.95
CA PHE A 78 11.46 8.04 30.82
C PHE A 78 12.90 8.13 31.33
N GLU A 79 13.56 9.28 31.16
CA GLU A 79 14.93 9.51 31.62
C GLU A 79 15.93 8.49 31.04
N ASP A 80 15.71 8.03 29.81
CA ASP A 80 16.48 6.98 29.13
C ASP A 80 16.55 5.61 29.84
N ASP A 81 15.80 5.42 30.91
CA ASP A 81 15.82 4.20 31.71
C ASP A 81 14.74 3.19 31.27
N LEU A 82 15.19 1.98 30.93
CA LEU A 82 14.30 0.89 30.52
C LEU A 82 13.43 0.44 31.70
N ASN A 83 13.97 0.40 32.92
CA ASN A 83 13.21 -0.06 34.09
C ASN A 83 12.09 0.91 34.47
N LYS A 84 12.36 2.22 34.38
CA LYS A 84 11.35 3.28 34.49
C LYS A 84 10.23 3.06 33.49
N PHE A 85 10.54 2.83 32.21
CA PHE A 85 9.52 2.53 31.20
C PHE A 85 8.70 1.26 31.53
N LEU A 86 9.34 0.16 31.91
CA LEU A 86 8.66 -1.10 32.19
C LEU A 86 7.69 -0.98 33.38
N SER A 87 8.05 -0.22 34.42
CA SER A 87 7.23 0.00 35.61
C SER A 87 6.07 0.98 35.41
N THR A 88 6.17 1.92 34.44
CA THR A 88 5.16 2.96 34.25
C THR A 88 3.78 2.43 33.88
N THR A 89 2.73 2.97 34.51
CA THR A 89 1.34 2.59 34.22
C THR A 89 0.74 3.39 33.06
N SER A 90 -0.37 2.90 32.50
CA SER A 90 -1.09 3.61 31.42
C SER A 90 -1.58 4.99 31.84
N ALA A 91 -1.93 5.19 33.11
CA ALA A 91 -2.34 6.48 33.66
C ALA A 91 -1.16 7.46 33.74
N GLN A 92 0.01 7.01 34.22
CA GLN A 92 1.22 7.82 34.27
C GLN A 92 1.65 8.27 32.85
N MET A 93 1.67 7.34 31.89
CA MET A 93 1.97 7.68 30.49
C MET A 93 0.98 8.68 29.87
N LYS A 94 -0.29 8.66 30.29
CA LYS A 94 -1.28 9.66 29.88
C LYS A 94 -0.94 11.03 30.47
N ASN A 95 -0.56 11.09 31.74
CA ASN A 95 -0.19 12.33 32.42
C ASN A 95 1.10 12.94 31.87
N MET A 96 2.04 12.11 31.40
CA MET A 96 3.25 12.53 30.68
C MET A 96 2.98 13.10 29.27
N GLY A 97 1.74 13.05 28.77
CA GLY A 97 1.36 13.62 27.48
C GLY A 97 1.50 12.69 26.27
N ILE A 98 1.73 11.38 26.47
CA ILE A 98 1.86 10.42 25.36
C ILE A 98 0.49 10.20 24.71
N ASP A 99 0.41 10.31 23.37
CA ASP A 99 -0.83 10.06 22.64
C ASP A 99 -1.37 8.63 22.87
N THR A 100 -2.69 8.50 22.83
CA THR A 100 -3.39 7.23 23.10
C THR A 100 -2.96 6.12 22.14
N ARG A 101 -2.71 6.42 20.85
CA ARG A 101 -2.28 5.41 19.89
C ARG A 101 -0.87 4.90 20.19
N ALA A 102 0.06 5.80 20.46
CA ALA A 102 1.44 5.48 20.82
C ALA A 102 1.48 4.71 22.15
N ARG A 103 0.77 5.19 23.18
CA ARG A 103 0.67 4.54 24.49
C ARG A 103 0.17 3.10 24.40
N ARG A 104 -0.89 2.83 23.62
CA ARG A 104 -1.39 1.45 23.40
C ARG A 104 -0.36 0.56 22.72
N TYR A 105 0.41 1.12 21.79
CA TYR A 105 1.47 0.39 21.09
C TYR A 105 2.63 0.02 22.03
N LEU A 106 3.09 0.98 22.83
CA LEU A 106 4.14 0.81 23.82
C LEU A 106 3.76 -0.24 24.86
N LEU A 107 2.56 -0.14 25.46
CA LEU A 107 2.09 -1.10 26.46
C LEU A 107 1.97 -2.52 25.90
N ARG A 108 1.53 -2.65 24.63
CA ARG A 108 1.47 -3.95 23.96
C ARG A 108 2.87 -4.55 23.77
N TRP A 109 3.85 -3.74 23.38
CA TRP A 109 5.22 -4.20 23.22
C TRP A 109 5.90 -4.49 24.54
N ARG A 110 5.66 -3.70 25.58
CA ARG A 110 6.08 -4.02 26.94
C ARG A 110 5.59 -5.39 27.37
N HIS A 111 4.30 -5.69 27.19
CA HIS A 111 3.73 -6.99 27.53
C HIS A 111 4.40 -8.13 26.74
N LYS A 112 4.63 -7.95 25.44
CA LYS A 112 5.34 -8.94 24.62
C LYS A 112 6.78 -9.14 25.06
N PHE A 113 7.46 -8.08 25.45
CA PHE A 113 8.85 -8.08 25.90
C PHE A 113 9.02 -8.75 27.26
N LEU A 114 8.15 -8.50 28.24
CA LEU A 114 8.27 -9.09 29.57
C LEU A 114 8.05 -10.61 29.57
N ASN A 115 7.15 -11.08 28.71
CA ASN A 115 6.73 -12.47 28.61
C ASN A 115 7.43 -13.23 27.47
N ASP A 116 8.39 -12.60 26.78
CA ASP A 116 9.17 -13.22 25.70
C ASP A 116 8.33 -13.83 24.56
N LEU A 117 7.16 -13.23 24.27
CA LEU A 117 6.19 -13.75 23.30
C LEU A 117 6.67 -13.66 21.85
N GLU A 118 7.34 -12.56 21.51
CA GLU A 118 7.75 -12.24 20.14
C GLU A 118 9.09 -11.51 20.14
N PRO A 119 9.93 -11.71 19.11
CA PRO A 119 11.09 -10.88 18.93
C PRO A 119 10.62 -9.44 18.71
N LEU A 120 11.34 -8.49 19.30
CA LEU A 120 11.03 -7.09 19.03
C LEU A 120 11.10 -6.90 17.51
N ARG A 121 10.09 -6.27 16.92
CA ARG A 121 10.10 -5.80 15.52
C ARG A 121 9.16 -4.63 15.35
N GLU A 122 9.27 -3.87 14.28
CA GLU A 122 8.24 -2.87 13.99
C GLU A 122 7.03 -3.55 13.36
N HIS A 123 5.85 -3.38 13.96
CA HIS A 123 4.60 -3.70 13.28
C HIS A 123 4.19 -2.49 12.44
N LYS A 124 4.44 -2.48 11.13
CA LYS A 124 4.12 -1.29 10.31
C LYS A 124 2.61 -1.02 10.25
N LEU A 125 2.25 0.25 10.09
CA LEU A 125 0.87 0.65 9.86
C LEU A 125 0.53 0.48 8.38
N GLY A 126 -0.68 -0.02 8.09
CA GLY A 126 -1.18 -0.08 6.72
C GLY A 126 -1.29 1.32 6.12
N LYS A 127 -0.74 1.52 4.92
CA LYS A 127 -0.86 2.76 4.15
C LYS A 127 -1.69 2.50 2.90
N LYS A 128 -2.57 3.45 2.56
CA LYS A 128 -3.39 3.35 1.35
C LYS A 128 -2.54 3.58 0.10
N ARG A 129 -2.59 2.67 -0.87
CA ARG A 129 -1.97 2.86 -2.19
C ARG A 129 -2.85 3.75 -3.06
N ASN A 130 -2.29 4.79 -3.67
CA ASN A 130 -2.97 5.72 -4.59
C ASN A 130 -4.35 6.22 -4.08
N GLY A 131 -4.47 6.54 -2.80
CA GLY A 131 -5.73 7.03 -2.20
C GLY A 131 -6.75 5.95 -1.82
N GLY A 132 -6.42 4.67 -2.01
CA GLY A 132 -7.29 3.53 -1.75
C GLY A 132 -8.11 3.11 -2.97
N GLU A 133 -8.83 1.99 -2.87
CA GLU A 133 -9.53 1.34 -3.98
C GLU A 133 -10.43 2.30 -4.77
N ARG A 134 -11.35 3.00 -4.09
CA ARG A 134 -12.34 3.88 -4.74
C ARG A 134 -11.74 5.10 -5.43
N LYS A 135 -10.63 5.64 -4.92
CA LYS A 135 -9.99 6.87 -5.44
C LYS A 135 -8.80 6.60 -6.35
N ALA A 136 -8.36 5.35 -6.48
CA ALA A 136 -7.16 4.97 -7.22
C ALA A 136 -7.19 5.47 -8.67
N LYS A 137 -8.28 5.22 -9.40
CA LYS A 137 -8.43 5.62 -10.81
C LYS A 137 -8.31 7.14 -10.98
N THR A 138 -8.98 7.91 -10.13
CA THR A 138 -8.94 9.38 -10.18
C THR A 138 -7.55 9.92 -9.87
N VAL A 139 -6.88 9.38 -8.84
CA VAL A 139 -5.52 9.82 -8.47
C VAL A 139 -4.52 9.51 -9.58
N ILE A 140 -4.63 8.33 -10.20
CA ILE A 140 -3.76 7.93 -11.31
C ILE A 140 -4.00 8.82 -12.53
N ALA A 141 -5.26 9.04 -12.91
CA ALA A 141 -5.59 9.88 -14.07
C ALA A 141 -5.11 11.32 -13.91
N LYS A 142 -5.26 11.91 -12.70
CA LYS A 142 -4.74 13.26 -12.41
C LYS A 142 -3.22 13.33 -12.53
N ARG A 143 -2.51 12.33 -12.02
CA ARG A 143 -1.04 12.25 -12.11
C ARG A 143 -0.58 12.19 -13.57
N GLN A 144 -1.19 11.30 -14.36
CA GLN A 144 -0.88 11.16 -15.80
C GLN A 144 -1.24 12.41 -16.61
N ALA A 145 -2.29 13.15 -16.23
CA ALA A 145 -2.63 14.40 -16.90
C ALA A 145 -1.58 15.49 -16.63
N LEU A 146 -1.08 15.56 -15.40
CA LEU A 146 -0.03 16.50 -14.98
C LEU A 146 1.28 16.19 -15.70
N GLU A 147 1.69 14.92 -15.73
CA GLU A 147 2.89 14.45 -16.43
C GLU A 147 2.87 14.83 -17.92
N ARG A 148 1.73 14.65 -18.61
CA ARG A 148 1.57 15.08 -20.00
C ARG A 148 1.65 16.59 -20.21
N LEU A 149 1.28 17.39 -19.22
CA LEU A 149 1.44 18.85 -19.30
C LEU A 149 2.90 19.24 -19.12
N GLU A 150 3.59 18.65 -18.13
CA GLU A 150 5.02 18.85 -17.92
C GLU A 150 5.85 18.44 -19.13
N GLU A 151 5.53 17.32 -19.78
CA GLU A 151 6.19 16.88 -21.02
C GLU A 151 6.02 17.89 -22.15
N LYS A 152 4.81 18.45 -22.31
CA LYS A 152 4.54 19.48 -23.31
C LYS A 152 5.30 20.77 -23.03
N GLU A 153 5.35 21.18 -21.76
CA GLU A 153 6.08 22.38 -21.34
C GLU A 153 7.59 22.21 -21.55
N LYS A 154 8.14 21.04 -21.19
CA LYS A 154 9.54 20.70 -21.43
C LYS A 154 9.88 20.71 -22.91
N TRP A 155 9.06 20.06 -23.73
CA TRP A 155 9.24 20.06 -25.18
C TRP A 155 9.26 21.49 -25.75
N ALA A 156 8.32 22.33 -25.34
CA ALA A 156 8.27 23.73 -25.77
C ALA A 156 9.49 24.53 -25.28
N GLN A 157 9.99 24.26 -24.07
CA GLN A 157 11.22 24.87 -23.56
C GLN A 157 12.45 24.44 -24.35
N GLU A 158 12.59 23.14 -24.65
CA GLU A 158 13.67 22.59 -25.48
C GLU A 158 13.67 23.19 -26.88
N GLU A 159 12.50 23.35 -27.49
CA GLU A 159 12.34 23.99 -28.79
C GLU A 159 12.79 25.46 -28.76
N LEU A 160 12.37 26.21 -27.73
CA LEU A 160 12.78 27.61 -27.51
C LEU A 160 14.28 27.72 -27.26
N GLU A 161 14.86 26.79 -26.51
CA GLU A 161 16.31 26.71 -26.30
C GLU A 161 17.08 26.40 -27.59
N ALA A 162 16.57 25.51 -28.44
CA ALA A 162 17.16 25.18 -29.74
C ALA A 162 17.13 26.38 -30.71
N GLU A 163 16.04 27.16 -30.72
CA GLU A 163 15.97 28.43 -31.44
C GLU A 163 17.02 29.42 -30.95
N LYS A 164 17.14 29.62 -29.62
CA LYS A 164 18.13 30.53 -29.02
C LYS A 164 19.56 30.13 -29.35
N ARG A 165 19.84 28.82 -29.44
CA ARG A 165 21.16 28.31 -29.81
C ARG A 165 21.44 28.41 -31.32
N GLY A 166 20.41 28.68 -32.13
CA GLY A 166 20.51 28.74 -33.59
C GLY A 166 20.58 27.37 -34.26
N GLU A 167 20.25 26.29 -33.54
CA GLU A 167 20.30 24.90 -34.03
C GLU A 167 18.97 24.42 -34.61
N ARG A 168 17.89 25.22 -34.52
CA ARG A 168 16.60 24.84 -35.09
C ARG A 168 16.64 24.97 -36.62
N LEU A 169 16.81 23.83 -37.29
CA LEU A 169 16.61 23.71 -38.74
C LEU A 169 15.11 23.87 -39.03
N PHE A 170 14.78 24.91 -39.80
CA PHE A 170 13.43 25.18 -40.30
C PHE A 170 13.02 24.20 -41.39
#